data_AF-A0A845G4Z3-F1
#
_entry.id   AF-A0A845G4Z3-F1
#
_cell.length_a   1.000
_cell.length_b   1.000
_cell.length_c   1.000
_cell.angle_alpha   90.00
_cell.angle_beta   90.00
_cell.angle_gamma   90.00
#
_symmetry.space_group_name_H-M   'P 1'
#
loop_
_entity.id
_entity.type
_entity.pdbx_description
1 polymer ?
#
loop_
_entity_poly.entity_id
_entity_poly.type
_entity_poly.pdbx_seq_one_letter_code
_entity_poly.pdbx_strand_id
1 'polypeptide(L)'
;MPEYVNSARATFGRFTAERAGNILTITVRAFFSFPNTDQSRLGMPNLEWAGAERDEFRTAVLERIPAFWNEKWRFRRGLEIVSPFFVIEPVEDGQQHIDFVCNKGTGPSGIRAAEIPPKLNLFEFDNDSVGSRSASSLSADRAILAPSLSILSNAVASNSNVSVTRGDPWTVTASSAAELNNLAQVLVNIQSHDGNRYKDPSPVLYIEATSGARDKADKMTRAVLDHLRRQGVTTYPIFVSAVKTRAKAKWPWTPHKPTGTVTVRHQETGDYIDKRLWQNPYTVAIHEFGHCMGLPDEYMASYGGGLGTALHEDWRRLCGEAHVPANPAADNNFCKSIMSYGCITSACHYVYAWDALRQITGGEAWEIVRGTETDT
;
A
#
# COMPACT_ATOMS: atom_id res chain seq x y z
N MET A 1 -35.83 -25.41 27.02
CA MET A 1 -35.96 -23.99 27.42
C MET A 1 -35.13 -23.18 26.43
N PRO A 2 -35.67 -22.17 25.75
CA PRO A 2 -34.83 -21.30 24.93
C PRO A 2 -33.98 -20.47 25.90
N GLU A 3 -32.66 -20.71 25.90
CA GLU A 3 -31.71 -19.84 26.58
C GLU A 3 -31.86 -18.43 25.99
N TYR A 4 -32.25 -17.47 26.83
CA TYR A 4 -32.11 -16.05 26.50
C TYR A 4 -30.62 -15.78 26.37
N VAL A 5 -30.11 -15.80 25.14
CA VAL A 5 -28.76 -15.30 24.84
C VAL A 5 -28.81 -13.79 25.03
N ASN A 6 -28.47 -13.32 26.23
CA ASN A 6 -28.19 -11.91 26.47
C ASN A 6 -26.98 -11.56 25.60
N SER A 7 -27.20 -10.95 24.44
CA SER A 7 -26.11 -10.43 23.64
C SER A 7 -25.54 -9.22 24.36
N ALA A 8 -24.27 -9.32 24.76
CA ALA A 8 -23.54 -8.23 25.37
C ALA A 8 -22.84 -7.45 24.25
N ARG A 9 -23.13 -6.14 24.18
CA ARG A 9 -22.62 -5.21 23.16
C ARG A 9 -21.79 -4.11 23.83
N ALA A 10 -20.65 -3.78 23.24
CA ALA A 10 -19.81 -2.67 23.66
C ALA A 10 -19.23 -1.90 22.47
N THR A 11 -18.86 -0.64 22.68
CA THR A 11 -18.29 0.25 21.65
C THR A 11 -16.84 0.55 22.00
N PHE A 12 -15.94 0.33 21.04
CA PHE A 12 -14.49 0.43 21.21
C PHE A 12 -13.94 1.38 20.16
N GLY A 13 -13.76 2.65 20.53
CA GLY A 13 -13.29 3.69 19.62
C GLY A 13 -14.20 3.85 18.40
N ARG A 14 -13.86 3.17 17.30
CA ARG A 14 -14.52 3.29 15.99
C ARG A 14 -15.28 2.04 15.54
N PHE A 15 -15.29 0.98 16.33
CA PHE A 15 -16.10 -0.22 16.06
C PHE A 15 -16.99 -0.58 17.25
N THR A 16 -18.04 -1.35 16.98
CA THR A 16 -18.83 -2.01 18.04
C THR A 16 -18.57 -3.51 18.00
N ALA A 17 -18.52 -4.14 19.17
CA ALA A 17 -18.43 -5.58 19.28
C ALA A 17 -19.67 -6.11 20.00
N GLU A 18 -20.22 -7.21 19.48
CA GLU A 18 -21.35 -7.92 20.08
C GLU A 18 -21.06 -9.41 20.07
N ARG A 19 -21.35 -10.07 21.19
CA ARG A 19 -21.17 -11.52 21.31
C ARG A 19 -22.52 -12.23 21.33
N ALA A 20 -22.67 -13.22 20.44
CA ALA A 20 -23.79 -14.16 20.43
C ALA A 20 -23.24 -15.59 20.36
N GLY A 21 -23.28 -16.31 21.49
CA GLY A 21 -22.71 -17.65 21.61
C GLY A 21 -21.21 -17.68 21.30
N ASN A 22 -20.83 -18.41 20.25
CA ASN A 22 -19.45 -18.61 19.80
C ASN A 22 -19.02 -17.61 18.70
N ILE A 23 -19.79 -16.55 18.46
CA ILE A 23 -19.48 -15.53 17.46
C ILE A 23 -19.32 -14.17 18.15
N LEU A 24 -18.23 -13.48 17.82
CA LEU A 24 -17.99 -12.08 18.17
C LEU A 24 -18.11 -11.24 16.90
N THR A 25 -19.22 -10.55 16.72
CA THR A 25 -19.44 -9.66 15.60
C THR A 25 -18.74 -8.33 15.86
N ILE A 26 -17.83 -7.93 14.96
CA ILE A 26 -17.11 -6.66 14.99
C ILE A 26 -17.65 -5.78 13.86
N THR A 27 -18.38 -4.73 14.20
CA THR A 27 -19.03 -3.84 13.24
C THR A 27 -18.31 -2.50 13.15
N VAL A 28 -17.87 -2.14 11.96
CA VAL A 28 -17.40 -0.79 11.61
C VAL A 28 -18.48 -0.11 10.79
N ARG A 29 -18.96 1.04 11.25
CA ARG A 29 -19.96 1.84 10.53
C ARG A 29 -19.26 2.80 9.58
N ALA A 30 -19.61 2.76 8.30
CA ALA A 30 -18.91 3.51 7.26
C ALA A 30 -19.88 4.30 6.37
N PHE A 31 -19.57 5.57 6.13
CA PHE A 31 -20.25 6.38 5.12
C PHE A 31 -19.39 6.38 3.84
N PHE A 32 -19.98 6.03 2.70
CA PHE A 32 -19.25 5.98 1.43
C PHE A 32 -19.49 7.24 0.62
N SER A 33 -18.46 8.09 0.54
CA SER A 33 -18.46 9.29 -0.31
C SER A 33 -17.69 9.02 -1.59
N PHE A 34 -18.24 9.45 -2.73
CA PHE A 34 -17.64 9.28 -4.06
C PHE A 34 -17.39 10.65 -4.67
N PRO A 35 -16.39 11.41 -4.19
CA PRO A 35 -16.08 12.70 -4.76
C PRO A 35 -15.61 12.55 -6.22
N ASN A 36 -15.86 13.58 -7.01
CA ASN A 36 -15.20 13.70 -8.31
C ASN A 36 -13.70 13.90 -8.06
N THR A 37 -12.86 13.06 -8.66
CA THR A 37 -11.41 13.18 -8.50
C THR A 37 -10.93 14.33 -9.39
N ASP A 38 -10.56 15.46 -8.78
CA ASP A 38 -9.90 16.56 -9.48
C ASP A 38 -8.45 16.16 -9.79
N GLN A 39 -8.22 15.75 -11.05
CA GLN A 39 -6.88 15.42 -11.54
C GLN A 39 -6.25 16.57 -12.35
N SER A 40 -6.83 17.76 -12.33
CA SER A 40 -6.33 18.92 -13.08
C SER A 40 -4.88 19.28 -12.72
N ARG A 41 -4.46 19.05 -11.47
CA ARG A 41 -3.06 19.24 -11.02
C ARG A 41 -2.06 18.32 -11.71
N LEU A 42 -2.53 17.21 -12.27
CA LEU A 42 -1.75 16.25 -13.05
C LEU A 42 -1.96 16.41 -14.57
N GLY A 43 -2.71 17.41 -15.01
CA GLY A 43 -3.05 17.62 -16.42
C GLY A 43 -3.97 16.53 -17.00
N MET A 44 -4.64 15.75 -16.14
CA MET A 44 -5.54 14.67 -16.53
C MET A 44 -7.01 15.13 -16.40
N PRO A 45 -7.93 14.58 -17.21
CA PRO A 45 -9.36 14.88 -17.07
C PRO A 45 -9.87 14.42 -15.70
N ASN A 46 -10.85 15.15 -15.17
CA ASN A 46 -11.53 14.75 -13.95
C ASN A 46 -12.21 13.40 -14.16
N LEU A 47 -12.00 12.50 -13.21
CA LEU A 47 -12.62 11.19 -13.23
C LEU A 47 -13.90 11.23 -12.40
N GLU A 48 -15.01 10.85 -13.03
CA GLU A 48 -16.31 10.77 -12.40
C GLU A 48 -16.75 9.31 -12.28
N TRP A 49 -17.28 8.97 -11.12
CA TRP A 49 -17.91 7.68 -10.88
C TRP A 49 -19.30 7.62 -11.51
N ALA A 50 -19.51 6.70 -12.44
CA ALA A 50 -20.84 6.30 -12.88
C ALA A 50 -21.58 5.57 -11.74
N GLY A 51 -22.92 5.62 -11.72
CA GLY A 51 -23.72 5.02 -10.65
C GLY A 51 -23.41 3.54 -10.41
N ALA A 52 -23.37 2.73 -11.48
CA ALA A 52 -23.06 1.30 -11.41
C ALA A 52 -21.64 1.02 -10.88
N GLU A 53 -20.66 1.86 -11.21
CA GLU A 53 -19.28 1.70 -10.72
C GLU A 53 -19.18 1.98 -9.21
N ARG A 54 -19.96 2.94 -8.68
CA ARG A 54 -20.01 3.22 -7.22
C ARG A 54 -20.53 2.01 -6.46
N ASP A 55 -21.60 1.41 -6.98
CA ASP A 55 -22.24 0.26 -6.35
C ASP A 55 -21.34 -0.98 -6.44
N GLU A 56 -20.66 -1.20 -7.57
CA GLU A 56 -19.67 -2.28 -7.73
C GLU A 56 -18.49 -2.10 -6.76
N PHE A 57 -17.91 -0.90 -6.70
CA PHE A 57 -16.79 -0.62 -5.80
C PHE A 57 -17.19 -0.78 -4.32
N ARG A 58 -18.34 -0.23 -3.93
CA ARG A 58 -18.89 -0.39 -2.58
C ARG A 58 -19.07 -1.87 -2.25
N THR A 59 -19.70 -2.63 -3.14
CA THR A 59 -19.93 -4.07 -2.95
C THR A 59 -18.60 -4.81 -2.76
N ALA A 60 -17.61 -4.52 -3.59
CA ALA A 60 -16.28 -5.12 -3.47
C ALA A 60 -15.61 -4.82 -2.12
N VAL A 61 -15.72 -3.59 -1.61
CA VAL A 61 -15.20 -3.23 -0.27
C VAL A 61 -15.92 -4.00 0.84
N LEU A 62 -17.26 -4.05 0.78
CA LEU A 62 -18.10 -4.72 1.78
C LEU A 62 -17.89 -6.23 1.83
N GLU A 63 -17.55 -6.87 0.71
CA GLU A 63 -17.31 -8.31 0.65
C GLU A 63 -15.87 -8.67 1.03
N ARG A 64 -14.89 -7.96 0.46
CA ARG A 64 -13.49 -8.40 0.50
C ARG A 64 -12.81 -8.15 1.83
N ILE A 65 -13.10 -7.02 2.49
CA ILE A 65 -12.47 -6.71 3.78
C ILE A 65 -12.90 -7.74 4.83
N PRO A 66 -14.20 -8.00 5.07
CA PRO A 66 -14.64 -9.09 5.94
C PRO A 66 -14.06 -10.45 5.54
N ALA A 67 -14.11 -10.82 4.26
CA ALA A 67 -13.58 -12.10 3.81
C ALA A 67 -12.08 -12.27 4.13
N PHE A 68 -11.33 -11.18 4.11
CA PHE A 68 -9.91 -11.21 4.48
C PHE A 68 -9.70 -11.35 5.99
N TRP A 69 -10.46 -10.66 6.83
CA TRP A 69 -10.23 -10.69 8.29
C TRP A 69 -10.92 -11.86 9.00
N ASN A 70 -11.98 -12.41 8.43
CA ASN A 70 -12.70 -13.52 9.03
C ASN A 70 -11.84 -14.79 9.07
N GLU A 71 -12.03 -15.59 10.13
CA GLU A 71 -11.46 -16.93 10.30
C GLU A 71 -9.93 -17.05 10.42
N LYS A 72 -9.17 -15.96 10.35
CA LYS A 72 -7.70 -15.98 10.51
C LYS A 72 -7.27 -16.34 11.93
N TRP A 73 -7.97 -15.81 12.92
CA TRP A 73 -7.74 -16.00 14.34
C TRP A 73 -9.05 -16.23 15.07
N ARG A 74 -8.98 -16.92 16.21
CA ARG A 74 -10.09 -17.21 17.11
C ARG A 74 -9.66 -16.90 18.54
N PHE A 75 -10.63 -16.81 19.43
CA PHE A 75 -10.38 -16.63 20.86
C PHE A 75 -10.74 -17.90 21.61
N ARG A 76 -9.85 -18.36 22.47
CA ARG A 76 -10.04 -19.59 23.25
C ARG A 76 -10.04 -19.29 24.74
N ARG A 77 -10.93 -19.96 25.46
CA ARG A 77 -10.97 -19.99 26.93
C ARG A 77 -11.36 -21.41 27.39
N GLY A 78 -10.37 -22.18 27.82
CA GLY A 78 -10.58 -23.62 28.09
C GLY A 78 -11.06 -24.35 26.82
N LEU A 79 -12.26 -24.93 26.87
CA LEU A 79 -12.89 -25.62 25.73
C LEU A 79 -13.74 -24.69 24.87
N GLU A 80 -13.98 -23.46 25.32
CA GLU A 80 -14.80 -22.49 24.62
C GLU A 80 -14.00 -21.79 23.52
N ILE A 81 -14.60 -21.68 22.34
CA ILE A 81 -14.00 -21.02 21.17
C ILE A 81 -14.99 -19.98 20.64
N VAL A 82 -14.50 -18.76 20.49
CA VAL A 82 -15.24 -17.65 19.89
C VAL A 82 -14.53 -17.22 18.61
N SER A 83 -15.27 -17.14 17.51
CA SER A 83 -14.77 -16.67 16.22
C SER A 83 -15.14 -15.21 16.01
N PRO A 84 -14.18 -14.32 15.68
CA PRO A 84 -14.48 -12.98 15.22
C PRO A 84 -15.17 -13.02 13.85
N PHE A 85 -16.14 -12.14 13.66
CA PHE A 85 -16.84 -11.93 12.40
C PHE A 85 -16.95 -10.43 12.11
N PHE A 86 -16.19 -9.95 11.14
CA PHE A 86 -16.12 -8.54 10.78
C PHE A 86 -17.24 -8.16 9.83
N VAL A 87 -17.83 -7.00 10.07
CA VAL A 87 -18.91 -6.42 9.27
C VAL A 87 -18.61 -4.95 9.05
N ILE A 88 -18.73 -4.51 7.80
CA ILE A 88 -18.81 -3.09 7.47
C ILE A 88 -20.29 -2.77 7.28
N GLU A 89 -20.83 -1.89 8.10
CA GLU A 89 -22.23 -1.44 8.02
C GLU A 89 -22.25 -0.10 7.29
N PRO A 90 -22.77 -0.03 6.05
CA PRO A 90 -22.99 1.24 5.37
C PRO A 90 -24.02 2.05 6.15
N VAL A 91 -23.72 3.33 6.38
CA VAL A 91 -24.66 4.25 7.01
C VAL A 91 -24.91 5.47 6.14
N GLU A 92 -25.99 6.19 6.45
CA GLU A 92 -26.28 7.50 5.87
C GLU A 92 -25.48 8.61 6.55
N ASP A 93 -25.40 9.76 5.87
CA ASP A 93 -24.78 10.96 6.40
C ASP A 93 -25.47 11.40 7.72
N GLY A 94 -24.69 11.94 8.66
CA GLY A 94 -25.15 12.37 9.98
C GLY A 94 -25.19 11.30 11.08
N GLN A 95 -24.90 10.02 10.78
CA GLN A 95 -24.69 8.99 11.81
C GLN A 95 -23.24 8.97 12.31
N GLN A 96 -22.91 8.36 13.45
CA GLN A 96 -21.51 8.20 13.85
C GLN A 96 -20.83 7.12 12.97
N HIS A 97 -19.84 7.52 12.17
CA HIS A 97 -19.16 6.66 11.20
C HIS A 97 -17.70 7.03 10.94
N ILE A 98 -17.07 6.22 10.10
CA ILE A 98 -15.83 6.54 9.39
C ILE A 98 -16.21 6.92 7.95
N ASP A 99 -15.63 8.00 7.43
CA ASP A 99 -15.82 8.43 6.04
C ASP A 99 -14.94 7.61 5.12
N PHE A 100 -15.50 6.71 4.33
CA PHE A 100 -14.80 6.05 3.24
C PHE A 100 -14.89 6.97 2.03
N VAL A 101 -13.80 7.68 1.73
CA VAL A 101 -13.67 8.59 0.59
C VAL A 101 -13.16 7.79 -0.59
N CYS A 102 -14.06 7.37 -1.46
CA CYS A 102 -13.82 6.52 -2.62
C CYS A 102 -13.46 7.37 -3.84
N ASN A 103 -12.17 7.46 -4.15
CA ASN A 103 -11.63 8.25 -5.25
C ASN A 103 -11.52 7.37 -6.51
N LYS A 104 -11.94 7.92 -7.66
CA LYS A 104 -11.79 7.23 -8.95
C LYS A 104 -10.37 7.36 -9.47
N GLY A 105 -9.89 6.32 -10.17
CA GLY A 105 -8.51 6.27 -10.67
C GLY A 105 -7.51 5.90 -9.60
N THR A 106 -6.34 6.55 -9.64
CA THR A 106 -5.14 6.06 -8.96
C THR A 106 -4.57 7.01 -7.92
N GLY A 107 -4.26 6.50 -6.72
CA GLY A 107 -3.73 7.31 -5.62
C GLY A 107 -3.39 6.49 -4.38
N PRO A 108 -2.70 7.09 -3.39
CA PRO A 108 -2.35 6.43 -2.14
C PRO A 108 -3.58 6.37 -1.23
N SER A 109 -4.05 5.17 -0.92
CA SER A 109 -5.04 4.98 0.13
C SER A 109 -4.44 5.39 1.49
N GLY A 110 -5.28 5.85 2.42
CA GLY A 110 -4.77 6.41 3.68
C GLY A 110 -5.83 6.92 4.64
N ILE A 111 -5.67 6.60 5.92
CA ILE A 111 -6.48 7.12 7.01
C ILE A 111 -6.03 8.52 7.47
N ARG A 112 -7.01 9.39 7.68
CA ARG A 112 -6.87 10.72 8.29
C ARG A 112 -7.60 10.70 9.62
N ALA A 113 -6.97 10.08 10.61
CA ALA A 113 -7.56 9.84 11.92
C ALA A 113 -7.88 11.12 12.72
N ALA A 114 -7.22 12.25 12.41
CA ALA A 114 -7.43 13.54 13.05
C ALA A 114 -8.67 14.30 12.54
N GLU A 115 -9.27 13.88 11.42
CA GLU A 115 -10.50 14.48 10.90
C GLU A 115 -11.72 13.96 11.71
N ILE A 116 -12.80 14.76 11.72
CA ILE A 116 -14.07 14.42 12.40
C ILE A 116 -15.21 14.51 11.38
N PRO A 117 -15.81 13.38 10.96
CA PRO A 117 -15.40 12.01 11.27
C PRO A 117 -14.01 11.66 10.66
N PRO A 118 -13.33 10.62 11.17
CA PRO A 118 -12.10 10.13 10.55
C PRO A 118 -12.37 9.72 9.11
N LYS A 119 -11.42 10.02 8.22
CA LYS A 119 -11.56 9.69 6.81
C LYS A 119 -10.60 8.62 6.38
N LEU A 120 -11.08 7.61 5.69
CA LEU A 120 -10.30 6.62 4.98
C LEU A 120 -10.40 6.90 3.48
N ASN A 121 -9.32 7.36 2.87
CA ASN A 121 -9.24 7.51 1.42
C ASN A 121 -8.99 6.14 0.80
N LEU A 122 -9.87 5.74 -0.10
CA LEU A 122 -9.77 4.54 -0.93
C LEU A 122 -9.69 4.96 -2.39
N PHE A 123 -8.97 4.21 -3.22
CA PHE A 123 -8.88 4.45 -4.66
C PHE A 123 -9.39 3.23 -5.45
N GLU A 124 -10.02 3.48 -6.60
CA GLU A 124 -10.49 2.44 -7.54
C GLU A 124 -9.34 1.50 -7.96
N PHE A 125 -8.20 2.11 -8.25
CA PHE A 125 -6.94 1.43 -8.51
C PHE A 125 -5.92 2.02 -7.55
N ASP A 126 -5.35 1.26 -6.62
CA ASP A 126 -4.26 1.82 -5.82
C ASP A 126 -3.04 2.09 -6.72
N ASN A 127 -2.30 3.18 -6.51
CA ASN A 127 -1.08 3.53 -7.30
C ASN A 127 -0.01 2.47 -7.19
N ASP A 128 -0.19 1.60 -6.21
CA ASP A 128 0.65 0.47 -6.01
C ASP A 128 0.15 -0.80 -6.70
N SER A 129 -0.89 -0.89 -7.55
CA SER A 129 -1.57 -2.15 -7.99
C SER A 129 -1.08 -2.94 -9.25
N VAL A 130 -0.73 -4.22 -9.07
CA VAL A 130 -0.55 -5.37 -10.00
C VAL A 130 -0.87 -6.72 -9.28
N GLY A 131 -2.16 -7.09 -9.28
CA GLY A 131 -2.70 -8.45 -9.25
C GLY A 131 -2.16 -9.53 -8.28
N SER A 132 -3.05 -10.01 -7.40
CA SER A 132 -2.92 -11.23 -6.59
C SER A 132 -2.56 -12.48 -7.41
N ARG A 133 -1.42 -13.12 -7.12
CA ARG A 133 -1.17 -14.51 -7.52
C ARG A 133 -0.40 -15.29 -6.43
N SER A 134 -0.65 -16.59 -6.33
CA SER A 134 -0.06 -17.50 -5.33
C SER A 134 1.47 -17.63 -5.46
N ALA A 135 2.19 -18.03 -4.40
CA ALA A 135 3.64 -18.27 -4.47
C ALA A 135 4.08 -19.25 -5.58
N SER A 136 3.23 -20.23 -5.90
CA SER A 136 3.43 -21.19 -7.01
C SER A 136 3.29 -20.57 -8.40
N SER A 137 2.54 -19.48 -8.54
CA SER A 137 2.45 -18.72 -9.79
C SER A 137 3.58 -17.69 -9.95
N LEU A 138 4.19 -17.23 -8.85
CA LEU A 138 5.33 -16.31 -8.89
C LEU A 138 6.58 -16.95 -9.52
N SER A 139 6.77 -18.26 -9.35
CA SER A 139 7.85 -19.00 -10.01
C SER A 139 7.59 -19.19 -11.51
N ALA A 140 6.33 -19.42 -11.90
CA ALA A 140 5.90 -19.47 -13.30
C ALA A 140 6.02 -18.09 -13.97
N ASP A 141 5.62 -17.02 -13.28
CA ASP A 141 5.80 -15.63 -13.75
C ASP A 141 7.28 -15.31 -13.93
N ARG A 142 8.15 -15.74 -13.00
CA ARG A 142 9.60 -15.55 -13.15
C ARG A 142 10.14 -16.26 -14.39
N ALA A 143 9.64 -17.44 -14.72
CA ALA A 143 10.01 -18.17 -15.93
C ALA A 143 9.49 -17.48 -17.21
N ILE A 144 8.26 -16.94 -17.18
CA ILE A 144 7.67 -16.18 -18.29
C ILE A 144 8.39 -14.85 -18.52
N LEU A 145 8.79 -14.18 -17.44
CA LEU A 145 9.46 -12.87 -17.46
C LEU A 145 10.97 -12.96 -17.66
N ALA A 146 11.60 -14.11 -17.39
CA ALA A 146 13.06 -14.26 -17.47
C ALA A 146 13.66 -13.80 -18.81
N PRO A 147 13.05 -14.07 -19.98
CA PRO A 147 13.55 -13.54 -21.25
C PRO A 147 13.50 -12.00 -21.31
N SER A 148 12.36 -11.40 -20.97
CA SER A 148 12.19 -9.93 -20.97
C SER A 148 13.08 -9.25 -19.93
N LEU A 149 13.25 -9.87 -18.76
CA LEU A 149 14.16 -9.42 -17.70
C LEU A 149 15.61 -9.46 -18.18
N SER A 150 16.06 -10.55 -18.80
CA SER A 150 17.42 -10.66 -19.33
C SER A 150 17.70 -9.59 -20.40
N ILE A 151 16.76 -9.39 -21.33
CA ILE A 151 16.86 -8.35 -22.37
C ILE A 151 16.93 -6.96 -21.73
N LEU A 152 16.05 -6.67 -20.76
CA LEU A 152 16.05 -5.40 -20.04
C LEU A 152 17.34 -5.20 -19.23
N SER A 153 17.81 -6.22 -18.50
CA SER A 153 19.04 -6.17 -17.70
C SER A 153 20.25 -5.83 -18.56
N ASN A 154 20.38 -6.44 -19.73
CA ASN A 154 21.45 -6.13 -20.68
C ASN A 154 21.35 -4.70 -21.22
N ALA A 155 20.12 -4.25 -21.56
CA ALA A 155 19.88 -2.90 -22.03
C ALA A 155 20.20 -1.86 -20.95
N VAL A 156 19.79 -2.09 -19.71
CA VAL A 156 20.03 -1.21 -18.56
C VAL A 156 21.50 -1.21 -18.15
N ALA A 157 22.18 -2.35 -18.13
CA ALA A 157 23.61 -2.41 -17.80
C ALA A 157 24.42 -1.50 -18.74
N SER A 158 24.04 -1.48 -20.02
CA SER A 158 24.63 -0.61 -21.05
C SER A 158 24.22 0.87 -20.93
N ASN A 159 23.26 1.20 -20.06
CA ASN A 159 22.62 2.51 -19.92
C ASN A 159 22.59 3.02 -18.46
N SER A 160 23.37 2.40 -17.58
CA SER A 160 23.21 2.58 -16.13
C SER A 160 23.45 4.01 -15.66
N ASN A 161 24.20 4.80 -16.42
CA ASN A 161 24.52 6.19 -16.10
C ASN A 161 24.28 7.09 -17.32
N VAL A 162 23.15 7.78 -17.31
CA VAL A 162 22.76 8.74 -18.35
C VAL A 162 23.29 10.11 -17.99
N SER A 163 24.09 10.70 -18.89
CA SER A 163 24.55 12.07 -18.75
C SER A 163 23.47 13.03 -19.24
N VAL A 164 23.23 14.10 -18.48
CA VAL A 164 22.31 15.19 -18.83
C VAL A 164 23.03 16.53 -18.77
N THR A 165 22.76 17.41 -19.73
CA THR A 165 23.27 18.78 -19.79
C THR A 165 22.36 19.70 -19.02
N ARG A 166 22.97 20.60 -18.24
CA ARG A 166 22.29 21.68 -17.53
C ARG A 166 21.74 22.68 -18.52
N GLY A 167 20.43 22.89 -18.46
CA GLY A 167 19.68 23.93 -19.14
C GLY A 167 18.36 24.17 -18.41
N ASP A 168 17.49 24.99 -18.99
CA ASP A 168 16.08 25.05 -18.60
C ASP A 168 15.23 24.87 -19.87
N PRO A 169 14.79 23.64 -20.19
CA PRO A 169 14.90 22.41 -19.39
C PRO A 169 16.28 21.73 -19.44
N TRP A 170 16.54 20.79 -18.52
CA TRP A 170 17.65 19.84 -18.63
C TRP A 170 17.43 18.91 -19.83
N THR A 171 18.51 18.45 -20.48
CA THR A 171 18.43 17.59 -21.67
C THR A 171 19.42 16.44 -21.60
N VAL A 172 19.09 15.29 -22.19
CA VAL A 172 20.03 14.16 -22.33
C VAL A 172 21.16 14.55 -23.28
N THR A 173 22.41 14.24 -22.92
CA THR A 173 23.55 14.57 -23.80
C THR A 173 23.51 13.73 -25.08
N ALA A 174 24.13 14.23 -26.14
CA ALA A 174 24.24 13.48 -27.40
C ALA A 174 24.90 12.09 -27.21
N SER A 175 25.89 11.99 -26.33
CA SER A 175 26.58 10.73 -26.03
C SER A 175 25.65 9.69 -25.40
N SER A 176 24.79 10.10 -24.46
CA SER A 176 23.86 9.18 -23.79
C SER A 176 22.55 9.01 -24.55
N ALA A 177 22.24 9.87 -25.52
CA ALA A 177 21.01 9.77 -26.31
C ALA A 177 20.97 8.49 -27.15
N ALA A 178 22.07 8.09 -27.76
CA ALA A 178 22.13 6.86 -28.58
C ALA A 178 21.87 5.61 -27.73
N GLU A 179 22.50 5.51 -26.57
CA GLU A 179 22.32 4.41 -25.63
C GLU A 179 20.86 4.39 -25.12
N LEU A 180 20.33 5.56 -24.75
CA LEU A 180 18.97 5.69 -24.21
C LEU A 180 17.90 5.41 -25.27
N ASN A 181 18.17 5.67 -26.55
CA ASN A 181 17.31 5.25 -27.65
C ASN A 181 17.24 3.71 -27.78
N ASN A 182 18.37 3.01 -27.58
CA ASN A 182 18.38 1.55 -27.57
C ASN A 182 17.56 1.00 -26.39
N LEU A 183 17.71 1.59 -25.20
CA LEU A 183 16.86 1.24 -24.05
C LEU A 183 15.38 1.51 -24.36
N ALA A 184 15.05 2.68 -24.91
CA ALA A 184 13.68 3.02 -25.28
C ALA A 184 13.09 1.98 -26.26
N GLN A 185 13.83 1.56 -27.28
CA GLN A 185 13.36 0.54 -28.22
C GLN A 185 13.09 -0.80 -27.53
N VAL A 186 13.93 -1.22 -26.58
CA VAL A 186 13.69 -2.43 -25.78
C VAL A 186 12.39 -2.30 -24.98
N LEU A 187 12.17 -1.16 -24.32
CA LEU A 187 10.94 -0.89 -23.57
C LEU A 187 9.71 -0.85 -24.48
N VAL A 188 9.84 -0.28 -25.68
CA VAL A 188 8.80 -0.26 -26.72
C VAL A 188 8.47 -1.67 -27.22
N ASN A 189 9.48 -2.53 -27.35
CA ASN A 189 9.28 -3.93 -27.75
C ASN A 189 8.58 -4.72 -26.63
N ILE A 190 8.94 -4.49 -25.36
CA ILE A 190 8.26 -5.12 -24.23
C ILE A 190 6.80 -4.66 -24.15
N GLN A 191 6.53 -3.34 -24.18
CA GLN A 191 5.15 -2.83 -24.10
C GLN A 191 4.24 -3.31 -25.24
N SER A 192 4.80 -3.56 -26.43
CA SER A 192 4.04 -3.99 -27.62
C SER A 192 3.78 -5.50 -27.66
N HIS A 193 4.73 -6.31 -27.17
CA HIS A 193 4.49 -7.74 -26.95
C HIS A 193 3.42 -7.97 -25.87
N ASP A 194 3.33 -7.06 -24.90
CA ASP A 194 2.37 -7.12 -23.79
C ASP A 194 1.01 -6.45 -24.09
N GLY A 195 0.75 -6.05 -25.35
CA GLY A 195 -0.42 -5.26 -25.79
C GLY A 195 -1.83 -5.86 -25.56
N ASN A 196 -1.94 -7.03 -24.94
CA ASN A 196 -3.19 -7.63 -24.44
C ASN A 196 -3.03 -8.29 -23.05
N ARG A 197 -1.86 -8.10 -22.40
CA ARG A 197 -1.44 -8.77 -21.17
C ARG A 197 -1.01 -7.80 -20.07
N TYR A 198 -1.65 -6.65 -19.93
CA TYR A 198 -1.59 -5.85 -18.67
C TYR A 198 -2.19 -6.59 -17.44
N LYS A 199 -2.28 -7.93 -17.49
CA LYS A 199 -2.47 -8.84 -16.36
C LYS A 199 -1.16 -9.54 -15.93
N ASP A 200 -0.06 -9.37 -16.67
CA ASP A 200 1.25 -9.93 -16.36
C ASP A 200 2.30 -8.84 -16.06
N PRO A 201 3.30 -9.14 -15.21
CA PRO A 201 4.08 -8.13 -14.52
C PRO A 201 5.32 -7.72 -15.33
N SER A 202 5.30 -6.60 -16.05
CA SER A 202 6.53 -6.11 -16.70
C SER A 202 7.55 -5.67 -15.61
N PRO A 203 8.84 -5.95 -15.78
CA PRO A 203 9.87 -5.40 -14.90
C PRO A 203 9.82 -3.87 -14.88
N VAL A 204 10.16 -3.25 -13.75
CA VAL A 204 10.07 -1.80 -13.61
C VAL A 204 11.43 -1.14 -13.76
N LEU A 205 11.45 -0.02 -14.50
CA LEU A 205 12.60 0.83 -14.64
C LEU A 205 12.62 1.92 -13.55
N TYR A 206 13.76 2.13 -12.92
CA TYR A 206 14.01 3.20 -11.98
C TYR A 206 14.97 4.23 -12.58
N ILE A 207 14.56 5.49 -12.53
CA ILE A 207 15.34 6.65 -12.92
C ILE A 207 15.62 7.47 -11.66
N GLU A 208 16.89 7.54 -11.28
CA GLU A 208 17.29 8.19 -10.02
C GLU A 208 18.33 9.27 -10.28
N ALA A 209 18.16 10.43 -9.64
CA ALA A 209 19.18 11.47 -9.61
C ALA A 209 19.40 11.97 -8.19
N THR A 210 20.65 12.33 -7.90
CA THR A 210 21.03 12.92 -6.62
C THR A 210 21.49 14.37 -6.80
N SER A 211 21.11 15.27 -5.90
CA SER A 211 21.64 16.63 -5.88
C SER A 211 21.51 17.32 -4.53
N GLY A 212 22.32 18.36 -4.31
CA GLY A 212 22.20 19.24 -3.13
C GLY A 212 20.86 19.98 -3.05
N ALA A 213 20.10 20.02 -4.15
CA ALA A 213 18.76 20.58 -4.25
C ALA A 213 17.82 19.55 -4.90
N ARG A 214 16.65 19.31 -4.28
CA ARG A 214 15.68 18.31 -4.75
C ARG A 214 15.13 18.66 -6.14
N ASP A 215 14.75 19.91 -6.36
CA ASP A 215 14.20 20.38 -7.64
C ASP A 215 15.16 20.16 -8.81
N LYS A 216 16.47 20.28 -8.55
CA LYS A 216 17.48 19.98 -9.55
C LYS A 216 17.53 18.49 -9.89
N ALA A 217 17.50 17.61 -8.89
CA ALA A 217 17.44 16.17 -9.12
C ALA A 217 16.17 15.79 -9.89
N ASP A 218 15.03 16.41 -9.54
CA ASP A 218 13.75 16.21 -10.22
C ASP A 218 13.79 16.64 -11.70
N LYS A 219 14.34 17.82 -11.99
CA LYS A 219 14.54 18.26 -13.39
C LYS A 219 15.45 17.31 -14.17
N MET A 220 16.48 16.75 -13.54
CA MET A 220 17.39 15.80 -14.19
C MET A 220 16.69 14.47 -14.52
N THR A 221 15.94 13.88 -13.59
CA THR A 221 15.21 12.64 -13.85
C THR A 221 14.10 12.84 -14.88
N ARG A 222 13.38 13.97 -14.85
CA ARG A 222 12.39 14.34 -15.87
C ARG A 222 13.01 14.40 -17.26
N ALA A 223 14.21 14.96 -17.43
CA ALA A 223 14.88 15.01 -18.73
C ALA A 223 15.08 13.62 -19.36
N VAL A 224 15.41 12.60 -18.54
CA VAL A 224 15.55 11.21 -18.99
C VAL A 224 14.18 10.59 -19.28
N LEU A 225 13.21 10.80 -18.39
CA LEU A 225 11.82 10.33 -18.60
C LEU A 225 11.24 10.89 -19.90
N ASP A 226 11.30 12.20 -20.10
CA ASP A 226 10.79 12.90 -21.28
C ASP A 226 11.49 12.44 -22.56
N HIS A 227 12.78 12.11 -22.48
CA HIS A 227 13.50 11.49 -23.59
C HIS A 227 12.91 10.12 -23.94
N LEU A 228 12.73 9.23 -22.96
CA LEU A 228 12.11 7.92 -23.17
C LEU A 228 10.67 8.03 -23.71
N ARG A 229 9.86 8.95 -23.16
CA ARG A 229 8.47 9.19 -23.63
C ARG A 229 8.44 9.65 -25.09
N ARG A 230 9.35 10.55 -25.50
CA ARG A 230 9.47 10.99 -26.91
C ARG A 230 9.89 9.88 -27.86
N GLN A 231 10.56 8.84 -27.36
CA GLN A 231 10.90 7.64 -28.13
C GLN A 231 9.77 6.59 -28.15
N GLY A 232 8.58 6.92 -27.65
CA GLY A 232 7.40 6.06 -27.74
C GLY A 232 7.19 5.11 -26.57
N VAL A 233 7.98 5.20 -25.50
CA VAL A 233 7.75 4.45 -24.25
C VAL A 233 6.57 5.12 -23.53
N THR A 234 5.32 4.72 -23.78
CA THR A 234 4.14 5.45 -23.27
C THR A 234 3.51 4.80 -22.05
N THR A 235 3.44 3.48 -22.04
CA THR A 235 2.71 2.72 -21.02
C THR A 235 3.62 1.89 -20.11
N TYR A 236 4.91 1.76 -20.46
CA TYR A 236 5.87 1.04 -19.63
C TYR A 236 6.00 1.68 -18.23
N PRO A 237 6.02 0.88 -17.15
CA PRO A 237 6.13 1.39 -15.78
C PRO A 237 7.55 1.95 -15.52
N ILE A 238 7.63 3.21 -15.12
CA ILE A 238 8.89 3.90 -14.80
C ILE A 238 8.73 4.65 -13.48
N PHE A 239 9.53 4.30 -12.48
CA PHE A 239 9.63 5.06 -11.24
C PHE A 239 10.73 6.11 -11.32
N VAL A 240 10.42 7.29 -10.80
CA VAL A 240 11.35 8.42 -10.74
C VAL A 240 11.67 8.78 -9.29
N SER A 241 12.94 8.87 -8.97
CA SER A 241 13.41 9.23 -7.63
C SER A 241 14.38 10.41 -7.66
N ALA A 242 13.99 11.51 -7.02
CA ALA A 242 14.79 12.71 -6.87
C ALA A 242 15.31 12.81 -5.42
N VAL A 243 16.58 12.46 -5.21
CA VAL A 243 17.17 12.37 -3.88
C VAL A 243 17.95 13.64 -3.54
N LYS A 244 17.50 14.36 -2.50
CA LYS A 244 18.24 15.49 -1.94
C LYS A 244 19.41 14.96 -1.11
N THR A 245 20.63 15.27 -1.55
CA THR A 245 21.85 15.03 -0.78
C THR A 245 22.26 16.30 -0.04
N ARG A 246 23.21 16.18 0.90
CA ARG A 246 23.78 17.35 1.57
C ARG A 246 24.41 18.27 0.51
N ALA A 247 24.09 19.56 0.56
CA ALA A 247 24.72 20.54 -0.30
C ALA A 247 26.24 20.50 -0.08
N LYS A 248 27.00 20.20 -1.14
CA LYS A 248 28.46 20.27 -1.08
C LYS A 248 28.83 21.74 -0.91
N ALA A 249 29.66 22.05 0.09
CA ALA A 249 30.23 23.38 0.23
C ALA A 249 30.94 23.73 -1.09
N LYS A 250 30.49 24.81 -1.73
CA LYS A 250 31.09 25.32 -2.97
C LYS A 250 31.65 26.69 -2.69
N TRP A 251 32.89 26.91 -3.10
CA TRP A 251 33.46 28.24 -3.14
C TRP A 251 32.69 29.09 -4.16
N PRO A 252 32.38 30.36 -3.86
CA PRO A 252 31.46 31.18 -4.66
C PRO A 252 31.88 31.39 -6.12
N TRP A 253 33.17 31.21 -6.44
CA TRP A 253 33.72 31.29 -7.80
C TRP A 253 33.82 29.94 -8.52
N THR A 254 33.39 28.83 -7.91
CA THR A 254 33.41 27.53 -8.60
C THR A 254 32.20 27.42 -9.53
N PRO A 255 32.40 27.39 -10.86
CA PRO A 255 31.28 27.31 -11.79
C PRO A 255 30.45 26.04 -11.54
N HIS A 256 29.16 26.13 -11.84
CA HIS A 256 28.32 24.95 -11.78
C HIS A 256 28.78 23.93 -12.82
N LYS A 257 28.75 22.64 -12.46
CA LYS A 257 29.01 21.57 -13.43
C LYS A 257 28.00 21.68 -14.59
N PRO A 258 28.46 21.67 -15.84
CA PRO A 258 27.61 21.79 -17.03
C PRO A 258 26.78 20.53 -17.25
N THR A 259 27.18 19.40 -16.68
CA THR A 259 26.46 18.13 -16.76
C THR A 259 26.10 17.58 -15.38
N GLY A 260 25.14 16.66 -15.37
CA GLY A 260 24.77 15.81 -14.25
C GLY A 260 24.63 14.37 -14.71
N THR A 261 24.57 13.45 -13.76
CA THR A 261 24.38 12.02 -14.02
C THR A 261 23.06 11.59 -13.42
N VAL A 262 22.30 10.83 -14.20
CA VAL A 262 21.07 10.15 -13.79
C VAL A 262 21.34 8.66 -13.88
N THR A 263 21.10 7.94 -12.80
CA THR A 263 21.26 6.50 -12.76
C THR A 263 19.98 5.84 -13.24
N VAL A 264 20.11 4.92 -14.20
CA VAL A 264 19.02 4.08 -14.67
C VAL A 264 19.29 2.65 -14.19
N ARG A 265 18.31 2.04 -13.54
CA ARG A 265 18.40 0.65 -13.09
C ARG A 265 17.06 -0.04 -13.31
N HIS A 266 17.07 -1.35 -13.50
CA HIS A 266 15.86 -2.13 -13.32
C HIS A 266 15.91 -2.73 -11.92
N GLN A 267 14.75 -3.03 -11.35
CA GLN A 267 14.71 -3.74 -10.09
C GLN A 267 14.91 -5.25 -10.34
N GLU A 268 15.72 -5.90 -9.52
CA GLU A 268 15.85 -7.36 -9.54
C GLU A 268 14.59 -8.01 -8.95
N THR A 269 14.23 -9.19 -9.47
CA THR A 269 12.92 -9.81 -9.27
C THR A 269 12.58 -10.12 -7.79
N GLY A 270 13.57 -10.24 -6.89
CA GLY A 270 13.30 -10.46 -5.46
C GLY A 270 12.69 -9.24 -4.78
N ASP A 271 13.24 -8.07 -5.09
CA ASP A 271 12.82 -6.76 -4.60
C ASP A 271 11.51 -6.30 -5.31
N TYR A 272 11.25 -6.87 -6.49
CA TYR A 272 10.00 -6.76 -7.24
C TYR A 272 8.86 -7.59 -6.64
N ILE A 273 9.12 -8.78 -6.09
CA ILE A 273 8.10 -9.59 -5.40
C ILE A 273 7.66 -8.87 -4.12
N ASP A 274 8.60 -8.30 -3.37
CA ASP A 274 8.29 -7.49 -2.18
C ASP A 274 7.47 -6.25 -2.55
N LYS A 275 7.79 -5.56 -3.66
CA LYS A 275 6.95 -4.47 -4.19
C LYS A 275 5.65 -4.93 -4.83
N ARG A 276 5.55 -6.18 -5.26
CA ARG A 276 4.33 -6.77 -5.80
C ARG A 276 3.32 -7.16 -4.70
N LEU A 277 3.77 -7.29 -3.46
CA LEU A 277 2.86 -7.36 -2.32
C LEU A 277 2.15 -6.02 -2.06
N TRP A 278 2.78 -4.88 -2.42
CA TRP A 278 2.10 -3.58 -2.48
C TRP A 278 1.03 -3.54 -3.58
N GLN A 279 1.13 -4.47 -4.54
CA GLN A 279 0.39 -4.51 -5.79
C GLN A 279 -0.96 -5.21 -5.76
N ASN A 280 -1.51 -5.49 -4.60
CA ASN A 280 -2.86 -6.02 -4.53
C ASN A 280 -3.85 -4.85 -4.30
N PRO A 281 -4.81 -4.58 -5.22
CA PRO A 281 -5.70 -3.42 -5.14
C PRO A 281 -6.60 -3.33 -3.89
N TYR A 282 -6.52 -4.31 -2.98
CA TYR A 282 -7.31 -4.37 -1.76
C TYR A 282 -6.46 -4.57 -0.50
N THR A 283 -5.14 -4.81 -0.60
CA THR A 283 -4.32 -4.96 0.61
C THR A 283 -4.21 -3.65 1.39
N VAL A 284 -4.25 -2.50 0.71
CA VAL A 284 -4.26 -1.21 1.39
C VAL A 284 -5.62 -0.93 2.03
N ALA A 285 -6.74 -1.17 1.37
CA ALA A 285 -8.06 -1.05 2.01
C ALA A 285 -8.20 -1.98 3.24
N ILE A 286 -7.65 -3.19 3.17
CA ILE A 286 -7.57 -4.16 4.27
C ILE A 286 -6.65 -3.65 5.40
N HIS A 287 -5.48 -3.10 5.05
CA HIS A 287 -4.54 -2.46 5.97
C HIS A 287 -5.19 -1.30 6.71
N GLU A 288 -5.83 -0.40 5.97
CA GLU A 288 -6.46 0.79 6.49
C GLU A 288 -7.70 0.45 7.34
N PHE A 289 -8.43 -0.61 7.00
CA PHE A 289 -9.45 -1.16 7.89
C PHE A 289 -8.86 -1.62 9.23
N GLY A 290 -7.63 -2.12 9.24
CA GLY A 290 -6.89 -2.37 10.48
C GLY A 290 -6.77 -1.11 11.36
N HIS A 291 -6.48 0.05 10.76
CA HIS A 291 -6.48 1.33 11.49
C HIS A 291 -7.87 1.72 12.00
N CYS A 292 -8.93 1.40 11.25
CA CYS A 292 -10.31 1.59 11.73
C CYS A 292 -10.60 0.77 13.00
N MET A 293 -9.90 -0.34 13.22
CA MET A 293 -9.98 -1.11 14.46
C MET A 293 -9.08 -0.61 15.59
N GLY A 294 -8.39 0.53 15.39
CA GLY A 294 -7.49 1.15 16.36
C GLY A 294 -6.05 0.64 16.32
N LEU A 295 -5.70 -0.21 15.35
CA LEU A 295 -4.32 -0.71 15.22
C LEU A 295 -3.39 0.45 14.81
N PRO A 296 -2.28 0.69 15.55
CA PRO A 296 -1.31 1.68 15.15
C PRO A 296 -0.56 1.25 13.88
N ASP A 297 0.00 2.23 13.17
CA ASP A 297 0.96 1.96 12.10
C ASP A 297 2.26 1.39 12.68
N GLU A 298 2.87 0.45 11.97
CA GLU A 298 4.09 -0.24 12.38
C GLU A 298 5.35 0.59 12.10
N TYR A 299 5.23 1.63 11.26
CA TYR A 299 6.33 2.51 10.90
C TYR A 299 6.57 3.59 11.96
N MET A 300 7.25 3.23 13.06
CA MET A 300 7.68 4.18 14.10
C MET A 300 8.54 5.35 13.58
N ALA A 301 9.17 5.21 12.40
CA ALA A 301 10.13 6.19 11.87
C ALA A 301 9.49 7.46 11.30
N SER A 302 8.19 7.47 11.01
CA SER A 302 7.56 8.51 10.19
C SER A 302 6.69 9.51 10.97
N TYR A 303 6.26 9.17 12.19
CA TYR A 303 5.33 10.00 12.96
C TYR A 303 6.04 10.77 14.07
N GLY A 304 6.53 11.97 13.74
CA GLY A 304 6.96 12.96 14.72
C GLY A 304 5.76 13.60 15.42
N GLY A 305 5.15 12.91 16.40
CA GLY A 305 4.05 13.46 17.21
C GLY A 305 3.59 12.55 18.36
N GLY A 306 3.13 13.14 19.48
CA GLY A 306 2.84 12.42 20.73
C GLY A 306 1.60 11.51 20.74
N LEU A 307 0.62 11.74 19.85
CA LEU A 307 -0.59 10.90 19.74
C LEU A 307 -0.28 9.51 19.15
N GLY A 308 0.62 9.43 18.17
CA GLY A 308 1.04 8.15 17.58
C GLY A 308 1.80 7.29 18.58
N THR A 309 2.62 7.91 19.43
CA THR A 309 3.33 7.23 20.51
C THR A 309 2.38 6.62 21.54
N ALA A 310 1.37 7.37 22.00
CA ALA A 310 0.42 6.88 22.99
C ALA A 310 -0.42 5.68 22.51
N LEU A 311 -0.91 5.71 21.26
CA LEU A 311 -1.63 4.59 20.66
C LEU A 311 -0.73 3.36 20.49
N HIS A 312 0.52 3.56 20.13
CA HIS A 312 1.49 2.48 19.99
C HIS A 312 1.84 1.84 21.34
N GLU A 313 1.95 2.65 22.41
CA GLU A 313 2.15 2.16 23.78
C GLU A 313 0.96 1.35 24.28
N ASP A 314 -0.26 1.83 24.04
CA ASP A 314 -1.48 1.13 24.46
C ASP A 314 -1.64 -0.22 23.73
N TRP A 315 -1.43 -0.23 22.42
CA TRP A 315 -1.42 -1.46 21.64
C TRP A 315 -0.34 -2.44 22.13
N ARG A 316 0.89 -1.96 22.38
CA ARG A 316 1.98 -2.80 22.91
C ARG A 316 1.63 -3.38 24.28
N ARG A 317 0.98 -2.61 25.15
CA ARG A 317 0.45 -3.08 26.45
C ARG A 317 -0.55 -4.21 26.24
N LEU A 318 -1.55 -4.00 25.38
CA LEU A 318 -2.56 -5.02 25.08
C LEU A 318 -1.94 -6.30 24.50
N CYS A 319 -0.95 -6.19 23.61
CA CYS A 319 -0.22 -7.36 23.09
C CYS A 319 0.49 -8.14 24.21
N GLY A 320 1.12 -7.42 25.15
CA GLY A 320 1.74 -8.03 26.33
C GLY A 320 0.74 -8.77 27.22
N GLU A 321 -0.44 -8.18 27.45
CA GLU A 321 -1.52 -8.81 28.22
C GLU A 321 -2.13 -10.03 27.51
N ALA A 322 -2.21 -10.00 26.17
CA ALA A 322 -2.67 -11.12 25.36
C ALA A 322 -1.59 -12.19 25.14
N HIS A 323 -0.38 -11.99 25.67
CA HIS A 323 0.78 -12.87 25.48
C HIS A 323 1.13 -13.13 24.01
N VAL A 324 0.92 -12.13 23.15
CA VAL A 324 1.29 -12.18 21.73
C VAL A 324 2.45 -11.23 21.46
N PRO A 325 3.40 -11.58 20.58
CA PRO A 325 4.45 -10.66 20.20
C PRO A 325 3.84 -9.48 19.46
N ALA A 326 4.04 -8.27 19.99
CA ALA A 326 3.90 -7.06 19.19
C ALA A 326 4.90 -7.11 18.03
N ASN A 327 4.49 -6.69 16.84
CA ASN A 327 5.43 -6.58 15.72
C ASN A 327 6.63 -5.70 16.13
N PRO A 328 7.87 -6.17 15.87
CA PRO A 328 9.05 -5.42 16.23
C PRO A 328 9.02 -4.09 15.48
N ALA A 329 9.10 -2.99 16.22
CA ALA A 329 9.36 -1.70 15.61
C ALA A 329 10.73 -1.75 14.93
N ALA A 330 10.71 -1.90 13.60
CA ALA A 330 11.85 -1.78 12.69
C ALA A 330 13.03 -2.78 12.91
N ASP A 331 12.92 -3.98 12.35
CA ASP A 331 13.86 -4.33 11.29
C ASP A 331 13.31 -3.68 10.00
N ASN A 332 14.16 -3.10 9.14
CA ASN A 332 13.77 -2.39 7.90
C ASN A 332 13.04 -3.28 6.86
N ASN A 333 12.44 -4.38 7.29
CA ASN A 333 11.66 -5.30 6.51
C ASN A 333 10.19 -4.89 6.65
N PHE A 334 9.86 -3.85 5.90
CA PHE A 334 8.51 -3.31 5.72
C PHE A 334 7.51 -4.40 5.23
N CYS A 335 7.90 -5.66 5.01
CA CYS A 335 7.08 -6.68 4.33
C CYS A 335 6.29 -7.65 5.21
N LYS A 336 6.32 -7.53 6.54
CA LYS A 336 5.94 -8.65 7.42
C LYS A 336 4.54 -8.56 8.07
N SER A 337 3.71 -7.59 7.71
CA SER A 337 2.43 -7.38 8.39
C SER A 337 1.29 -6.89 7.50
N ILE A 338 0.05 -7.19 7.90
CA ILE A 338 -1.17 -6.60 7.37
C ILE A 338 -1.16 -5.07 7.47
N MET A 339 -0.59 -4.54 8.56
CA MET A 339 -0.38 -3.11 8.78
C MET A 339 0.88 -2.59 8.09
N SER A 340 1.56 -3.44 7.31
CA SER A 340 2.59 -2.98 6.39
C SER A 340 2.09 -3.02 4.96
N TYR A 341 1.64 -4.17 4.46
CA TYR A 341 1.16 -4.37 3.07
C TYR A 341 -0.08 -5.27 2.93
N GLY A 342 -0.89 -5.41 3.97
CA GLY A 342 -2.14 -6.20 3.92
C GLY A 342 -1.96 -7.70 3.64
N CYS A 343 -0.74 -8.26 3.74
CA CYS A 343 -0.42 -9.58 3.22
C CYS A 343 -0.41 -10.70 4.27
N ILE A 344 0.06 -10.42 5.48
CA ILE A 344 0.24 -11.42 6.55
C ILE A 344 -0.55 -10.98 7.78
N THR A 345 -1.50 -11.80 8.21
CA THR A 345 -2.17 -11.61 9.49
C THR A 345 -1.35 -12.23 10.62
N SER A 346 -1.31 -11.55 11.75
CA SER A 346 -0.68 -12.06 12.96
C SER A 346 -1.61 -11.88 14.15
N ALA A 347 -1.34 -12.60 15.25
CA ALA A 347 -2.20 -12.58 16.42
C ALA A 347 -2.40 -11.16 16.99
N CYS A 348 -1.36 -10.32 16.95
CA CYS A 348 -1.40 -8.96 17.49
C CYS A 348 -2.36 -8.03 16.73
N HIS A 349 -2.74 -8.36 15.49
CA HIS A 349 -3.76 -7.62 14.72
C HIS A 349 -5.19 -7.84 15.23
N TYR A 350 -5.40 -8.86 16.07
CA TYR A 350 -6.71 -9.17 16.65
C TYR A 350 -6.84 -8.68 18.09
N VAL A 351 -5.84 -7.94 18.61
CA VAL A 351 -5.77 -7.61 20.03
C VAL A 351 -6.91 -6.70 20.51
N TYR A 352 -7.39 -5.77 19.68
CA TYR A 352 -8.54 -4.95 20.04
C TYR A 352 -9.87 -5.73 20.03
N ALA A 353 -10.02 -6.70 19.12
CA ALA A 353 -11.17 -7.61 19.14
C ALA A 353 -11.12 -8.56 20.35
N TRP A 354 -9.92 -9.02 20.73
CA TRP A 354 -9.68 -9.77 21.96
C TRP A 354 -10.02 -8.95 23.21
N ASP A 355 -9.56 -7.69 23.29
CA ASP A 355 -9.86 -6.81 24.41
C ASP A 355 -11.36 -6.52 24.51
N ALA A 356 -12.02 -6.31 23.36
CA ALA A 356 -13.46 -6.18 23.29
C ALA A 356 -14.19 -7.41 23.84
N LEU A 357 -13.76 -8.61 23.45
CA LEU A 357 -14.30 -9.86 23.98
C LEU A 357 -14.09 -9.97 25.50
N ARG A 358 -12.90 -9.62 26.00
CA ARG A 358 -12.62 -9.59 27.45
C ARG A 358 -13.58 -8.68 28.17
N GLN A 359 -13.75 -7.44 27.71
CA GLN A 359 -14.65 -6.49 28.36
C GLN A 359 -16.11 -6.96 28.32
N ILE A 360 -16.59 -7.50 27.20
CA ILE A 360 -17.93 -8.08 27.05
C ILE A 360 -18.16 -9.25 28.00
N THR A 361 -17.12 -10.03 28.29
CA THR A 361 -17.19 -11.23 29.14
C THR A 361 -16.74 -10.98 30.59
N GLY A 362 -16.49 -9.74 31.00
CA GLY A 362 -16.13 -9.42 32.39
C GLY A 362 -14.65 -9.66 32.75
N GLY A 363 -13.74 -9.51 31.77
CA GLY A 363 -12.29 -9.52 31.97
C GLY A 363 -11.64 -10.90 31.98
N GLU A 364 -12.37 -11.94 31.59
CA GLU A 364 -11.91 -13.33 31.61
C GLU A 364 -10.64 -13.59 30.78
N ALA A 365 -9.93 -14.67 31.12
CA ALA A 365 -8.68 -15.06 30.49
C ALA A 365 -8.93 -15.71 29.12
N TRP A 366 -8.91 -14.89 28.06
CA TRP A 366 -8.96 -15.33 26.67
C TRP A 366 -7.56 -15.41 26.07
N GLU A 367 -7.35 -16.37 25.17
CA GLU A 367 -6.15 -16.50 24.34
C GLU A 367 -6.47 -16.24 22.87
N ILE A 368 -5.56 -15.61 22.14
CA ILE A 368 -5.64 -15.48 20.69
C ILE A 368 -4.99 -16.73 20.07
N VAL A 369 -5.77 -17.54 19.35
CA VAL A 369 -5.30 -18.79 18.73
C VAL A 369 -5.57 -18.76 17.23
N ARG A 370 -4.71 -19.44 16.46
CA ARG A 370 -4.86 -19.47 15.01
C ARG A 370 -6.22 -20.05 14.62
N GLY A 371 -6.84 -19.44 13.61
CA GLY A 371 -8.12 -19.89 13.08
C GLY A 371 -7.98 -21.06 12.10
N THR A 372 -8.93 -21.16 11.17
CA THR A 372 -9.04 -22.29 10.22
C THR A 372 -8.24 -22.10 8.95
N GLU A 373 -7.60 -20.95 8.76
CA GLU A 373 -6.75 -20.73 7.59
C GLU A 373 -5.48 -21.59 7.64
N THR A 374 -5.29 -22.42 6.61
CA THR A 374 -4.03 -23.11 6.31
C THR A 374 -2.95 -22.11 5.92
N ASP A 375 -1.70 -22.28 6.35
CA ASP A 375 -0.55 -21.52 5.82
C ASP A 375 -0.53 -21.59 4.28
N THR A 376 -1.04 -20.56 3.61
CA THR A 376 -0.98 -20.43 2.14
C THR A 376 0.23 -19.66 1.69
#